data_AF-A0AAV2C015-F1
#
_entry.id   AF-A0AAV2C015-F1
#
_cell.length_a   1.000
_cell.length_b   1.000
_cell.length_c   1.000
_cell.angle_alpha   90.00
_cell.angle_beta   90.00
_cell.angle_gamma   90.00
#
_symmetry.space_group_name_H-M   'P 1'
#
loop_
_entity.id
_entity.type
_entity.pdbx_description
1 polymer ?
#
loop_
_entity_poly.entity_id
_entity_poly.type
_entity_poly.pdbx_seq_one_letter_code
_entity_poly.pdbx_strand_id
1 'polypeptide(L)'
;MDFFQSQDYYDGIYGAFSDLCEEGTSLNTIVNNHLKCFNETFSKTSCPEKMRVVTGPYRKVEKRTEDEYEYTLPIEIMCLQDILESSCVAAEIKENCGQAALEATLEFLRRTSYVEEICGKRNAEYLLQNLDEFILTKEQKELLIVTLESIIISGKDEST
;
A
#
# COMPACT_ATOMS: atom_id res chain seq x y z
N MET A 1 13.46 15.55 16.00
CA MET A 1 12.82 15.14 14.74
C MET A 1 12.32 13.75 15.00
N ASP A 2 11.06 13.62 15.35
CA ASP A 2 10.47 12.31 15.61
C ASP A 2 10.30 11.60 14.28
N PHE A 3 10.89 10.41 14.17
CA PHE A 3 10.87 9.60 12.95
C PHE A 3 9.47 9.04 12.63
N PHE A 4 8.55 9.11 13.59
CA PHE A 4 7.20 8.53 13.51
C PHE A 4 6.15 9.61 13.78
N GLN A 5 5.07 9.58 13.01
CA GLN A 5 3.97 10.56 13.11
C GLN A 5 3.15 10.42 14.39
N SER A 6 3.11 9.23 15.01
CA SER A 6 2.44 8.99 16.30
C SER A 6 3.01 7.76 17.02
N GLN A 7 2.73 7.65 18.33
CA GLN A 7 3.06 6.46 19.12
C GLN A 7 2.30 5.22 18.61
N ASP A 8 1.01 5.37 18.28
CA ASP A 8 0.19 4.27 17.73
C ASP A 8 0.80 3.73 16.43
N TYR A 9 1.29 4.62 15.56
CA TYR A 9 1.98 4.24 14.31
C TYR A 9 3.29 3.51 14.57
N TYR A 10 4.10 4.02 15.50
CA TYR A 10 5.34 3.35 15.92
C TYR A 10 5.07 1.96 16.48
N ASP A 11 4.11 1.83 17.40
CA ASP A 11 3.76 0.56 18.04
C ASP A 11 3.22 -0.45 17.02
N GLY A 12 2.47 0.02 16.01
CA GLY A 12 1.98 -0.80 14.90
C GLY A 12 3.13 -1.38 14.07
N ILE A 13 4.03 -0.53 13.58
CA ILE A 13 5.21 -0.95 12.80
C ILE A 13 6.12 -1.84 13.63
N TYR A 14 6.52 -1.39 14.82
CA TYR A 14 7.40 -2.14 15.70
C TYR A 14 6.79 -3.50 16.02
N GLY A 15 5.50 -3.54 16.35
CA GLY A 15 4.78 -4.78 16.61
C GLY A 15 4.80 -5.72 15.40
N ALA A 16 4.51 -5.22 14.19
CA ALA A 16 4.49 -6.03 12.98
C ALA A 16 5.85 -6.66 12.68
N PHE A 17 6.93 -5.86 12.78
CA PHE A 17 8.29 -6.37 12.57
C PHE A 17 8.78 -7.26 13.70
N SER A 18 8.42 -6.97 14.95
CA SER A 18 8.74 -7.83 16.09
C SER A 18 8.09 -9.20 15.92
N ASP A 19 6.80 -9.24 15.58
CA ASP A 19 6.07 -10.48 15.31
C ASP A 19 6.60 -11.21 14.07
N LEU A 20 7.12 -10.50 13.06
CA LEU A 20 7.76 -11.15 11.91
C LEU A 20 9.11 -11.81 12.29
N CYS A 21 9.89 -11.16 13.15
CA CYS A 21 11.27 -11.54 13.46
C CYS A 21 11.41 -12.50 14.65
N GLU A 22 10.47 -12.48 15.60
CA GLU A 22 10.51 -13.32 16.79
C GLU A 22 10.07 -14.75 16.46
N GLU A 23 10.93 -15.73 16.78
CA GLU A 23 10.68 -17.14 16.44
C GLU A 23 9.46 -17.67 17.20
N GLY A 24 8.56 -18.36 16.47
CA GLY A 24 7.41 -19.04 17.05
C GLY A 24 6.16 -18.18 17.24
N THR A 25 6.21 -16.90 16.89
CA THR A 25 5.00 -16.08 16.78
C THR A 25 4.17 -16.46 15.56
N SER A 26 2.92 -15.98 15.49
CA SER A 26 1.99 -16.32 14.41
C SER A 26 2.49 -15.83 13.05
N LEU A 27 2.95 -14.58 12.96
CA LEU A 27 3.40 -14.01 11.69
C LEU A 27 4.70 -14.65 11.22
N ASN A 28 5.68 -14.80 12.12
CA ASN A 28 6.93 -15.51 11.85
C ASN A 28 6.68 -16.93 11.34
N THR A 29 5.81 -17.69 12.01
CA THR A 29 5.50 -19.07 11.64
C THR A 29 4.90 -19.16 10.23
N ILE A 30 3.93 -18.29 9.91
CA ILE A 30 3.32 -18.29 8.57
C ILE A 30 4.35 -17.91 7.51
N VAL A 31 5.14 -16.85 7.75
CA VAL A 31 6.14 -16.40 6.77
C VAL A 31 7.21 -17.46 6.55
N ASN A 32 7.73 -18.09 7.60
CA ASN A 32 8.73 -19.15 7.47
C ASN A 32 8.18 -20.38 6.72
N ASN A 33 6.93 -20.79 7.01
CA ASN A 33 6.28 -21.90 6.32
C ASN A 33 6.04 -21.63 4.83
N HIS A 34 5.91 -20.37 4.43
CA HIS A 34 5.64 -19.96 3.04
C HIS A 34 6.82 -19.24 2.40
N LEU A 35 8.01 -19.22 3.02
CA LEU A 35 9.15 -18.39 2.61
C LEU A 35 9.56 -18.65 1.16
N LYS A 36 9.59 -19.93 0.75
CA LYS A 36 9.87 -20.31 -0.63
C LYS A 36 8.86 -19.69 -1.60
N CYS A 37 7.57 -19.76 -1.26
CA CYS A 37 6.51 -19.22 -2.10
C CYS A 37 6.55 -17.68 -2.16
N PHE A 38 6.79 -17.01 -1.03
CA PHE A 38 6.99 -15.56 -1.01
C PHE A 38 8.15 -15.17 -1.91
N ASN A 39 9.31 -15.84 -1.79
CA ASN A 39 10.47 -15.56 -2.64
C ASN A 39 10.15 -15.77 -4.14
N GLU A 40 9.47 -16.86 -4.49
CA GLU A 40 9.05 -17.11 -5.87
C GLU A 40 8.04 -16.06 -6.39
N THR A 41 7.13 -15.60 -5.53
CA THR A 41 6.15 -14.56 -5.87
C THR A 41 6.84 -13.21 -6.08
N PHE A 42 7.62 -12.74 -5.10
CA PHE A 42 8.29 -11.44 -5.18
C PHE A 42 9.39 -11.39 -6.25
N SER A 43 10.02 -12.52 -6.60
CA SER A 43 11.00 -12.55 -7.69
C SER A 43 10.39 -12.46 -9.09
N LYS A 44 9.07 -12.66 -9.21
CA LYS A 44 8.35 -12.71 -10.51
C LYS A 44 7.21 -11.71 -10.61
N THR A 45 6.86 -11.05 -9.51
CA THR A 45 5.77 -10.09 -9.48
C THR A 45 6.02 -8.98 -10.50
N SER A 46 4.93 -8.55 -11.14
CA SER A 46 4.92 -7.39 -12.04
C SER A 46 4.05 -6.27 -11.51
N CYS A 47 3.60 -6.36 -10.25
CA CYS A 47 2.74 -5.37 -9.63
C CYS A 47 3.34 -3.95 -9.68
N PRO A 48 4.63 -3.71 -9.32
CA PRO A 48 5.22 -2.38 -9.42
C PRO A 48 5.22 -1.83 -10.85
N GLU A 49 5.55 -2.65 -11.85
CA GLU A 49 5.54 -2.26 -13.26
C GLU A 49 4.12 -1.96 -13.75
N LYS A 50 3.15 -2.81 -13.41
CA LYS A 50 1.73 -2.60 -13.74
C LYS A 50 1.23 -1.29 -13.14
N MET A 51 1.61 -0.98 -11.90
CA MET A 51 1.22 0.26 -11.25
C MET A 51 1.89 1.49 -11.85
N ARG A 52 3.16 1.40 -12.25
CA ARG A 52 3.82 2.48 -13.01
C ARG A 52 3.14 2.77 -14.34
N VAL A 53 2.55 1.78 -15.01
CA VAL A 53 1.76 2.00 -16.23
C VAL A 53 0.48 2.78 -15.92
N VAL A 54 -0.19 2.47 -14.80
CA VAL A 54 -1.39 3.18 -14.36
C VAL A 54 -1.07 4.62 -13.93
N THR A 55 -0.02 4.83 -13.13
CA THR A 55 0.28 6.14 -12.54
C THR A 55 1.17 7.03 -13.41
N GLY A 56 1.88 6.44 -14.38
CA GLY A 56 2.81 7.12 -15.29
C GLY A 56 2.25 8.39 -15.95
N PRO A 57 1.02 8.39 -16.49
CA PRO A 57 0.41 9.57 -17.09
C PRO A 57 0.23 10.77 -16.16
N TYR A 58 0.23 10.56 -14.84
CA TYR A 58 0.00 11.62 -13.84
C TYR A 58 1.29 12.12 -13.17
N ARG A 59 2.46 11.63 -13.62
CA ARG A 59 3.76 12.14 -13.15
C ARG A 59 3.92 13.60 -13.53
N LYS A 60 4.32 14.42 -12.57
CA LYS A 60 4.66 15.83 -12.78
C LYS A 60 6.16 15.96 -12.97
N VAL A 61 6.55 16.86 -13.86
CA VAL A 61 7.94 17.24 -14.04
C VAL A 61 8.19 18.46 -13.17
N GLU A 62 8.99 18.30 -12.13
CA GLU A 62 9.41 19.38 -11.26
C GLU A 62 10.86 19.74 -11.54
N LYS A 63 11.14 21.04 -11.62
CA LYS A 63 12.50 21.54 -11.82
C LYS A 63 13.20 21.59 -10.47
N ARG A 64 14.23 20.77 -10.28
CA ARG A 64 14.98 20.66 -9.03
C ARG A 64 16.14 21.66 -8.98
N THR A 65 16.83 21.82 -10.11
CA THR A 65 17.90 22.83 -10.32
C THR A 65 17.83 23.38 -11.75
N GLU A 66 18.73 24.29 -12.16
CA GLU A 66 18.72 24.87 -13.50
C GLU A 66 18.75 23.82 -14.63
N ASP A 67 19.41 22.68 -14.39
CA ASP A 67 19.64 21.60 -15.36
C ASP A 67 19.04 20.25 -14.95
N GLU A 68 18.45 20.13 -13.75
CA GLU A 68 17.86 18.87 -13.25
C GLU A 68 16.34 18.96 -13.13
N TYR A 69 15.67 17.99 -13.75
CA TYR A 69 14.24 17.77 -13.64
C TYR A 69 13.99 16.45 -12.91
N GLU A 70 13.11 16.48 -11.90
CA GLU A 70 12.67 15.31 -11.15
C GLU A 70 11.22 14.99 -11.53
N TYR A 71 10.91 13.70 -11.66
CA TYR A 71 9.54 13.26 -11.85
C TYR A 71 8.93 12.94 -10.49
N THR A 72 7.94 13.71 -10.08
CA THR A 72 7.21 13.49 -8.83
C THR A 72 5.81 12.96 -9.11
N LEU A 73 5.26 12.20 -8.17
CA LEU A 73 3.85 11.84 -8.17
C LEU A 73 3.14 12.71 -7.13
N PRO A 74 2.00 13.33 -7.47
CA PRO A 74 1.14 13.95 -6.46
C PRO A 74 0.76 12.92 -5.40
N ILE A 75 0.60 13.36 -4.15
CA ILE A 75 0.35 12.45 -3.01
C ILE A 75 -0.92 11.62 -3.20
N GLU A 76 -1.92 12.18 -3.87
CA GLU A 76 -3.16 11.48 -4.20
C GLU A 76 -2.91 10.35 -5.20
N ILE A 77 -1.98 10.54 -6.15
CA ILE A 77 -1.57 9.47 -7.07
C ILE A 77 -0.71 8.43 -6.37
N MET A 78 0.08 8.84 -5.37
CA MET A 78 0.80 7.88 -4.52
C MET A 78 -0.18 7.01 -3.73
N CYS A 79 -1.24 7.58 -3.13
CA CYS A 79 -2.30 6.79 -2.51
C CYS A 79 -2.92 5.78 -3.51
N LEU A 80 -3.28 6.26 -4.71
CA LEU A 80 -3.82 5.39 -5.77
C LEU A 80 -2.85 4.24 -6.09
N GLN A 81 -1.55 4.54 -6.15
CA GLN A 81 -0.51 3.54 -6.39
C GLN A 81 -0.46 2.50 -5.28
N ASP A 82 -0.41 2.92 -4.01
CA ASP A 82 -0.22 2.02 -2.87
C ASP A 82 -1.42 1.09 -2.69
N ILE A 83 -2.64 1.58 -2.88
CA ILE A 83 -3.85 0.74 -2.86
C ILE A 83 -3.78 -0.35 -3.92
N LEU A 84 -3.51 0.04 -5.17
CA LEU A 84 -3.54 -0.90 -6.29
C LEU A 84 -2.32 -1.86 -6.27
N GLU A 85 -1.15 -1.39 -5.85
CA GLU A 85 0.07 -2.20 -5.73
C GLU A 85 -0.09 -3.25 -4.65
N SER A 86 -0.49 -2.83 -3.43
CA SER A 86 -0.71 -3.75 -2.30
C SER A 86 -1.79 -4.79 -2.61
N SER A 87 -2.87 -4.40 -3.27
CA SER A 87 -3.93 -5.31 -3.68
C SER A 87 -3.48 -6.29 -4.76
N CYS A 88 -2.66 -5.84 -5.72
CA CYS A 88 -2.06 -6.71 -6.73
C CYS A 88 -1.14 -7.76 -6.08
N VAL A 89 -0.25 -7.32 -5.18
CA VAL A 89 0.67 -8.20 -4.44
C VAL A 89 -0.11 -9.21 -3.59
N ALA A 90 -1.15 -8.76 -2.88
CA ALA A 90 -2.01 -9.64 -2.09
C ALA A 90 -2.71 -10.70 -2.96
N ALA A 91 -3.19 -10.32 -4.15
CA ALA A 91 -3.80 -11.27 -5.09
C ALA A 91 -2.78 -12.33 -5.58
N GLU A 92 -1.57 -11.91 -5.96
CA GLU A 92 -0.51 -12.85 -6.38
C GLU A 92 -0.07 -13.77 -5.22
N ILE A 93 0.00 -13.27 -3.99
CA ILE A 93 0.28 -14.08 -2.79
C ILE A 93 -0.84 -15.09 -2.53
N LYS A 94 -2.10 -14.68 -2.66
CA LYS A 94 -3.23 -15.61 -2.51
C LYS A 94 -3.16 -16.74 -3.53
N GLU A 95 -2.89 -16.40 -4.78
CA GLU A 95 -2.82 -17.36 -5.89
C GLU A 95 -1.66 -18.34 -5.71
N ASN A 96 -0.48 -17.85 -5.33
CA ASN A 96 0.73 -18.67 -5.26
C ASN A 96 0.90 -19.38 -3.92
N CYS A 97 0.57 -18.70 -2.81
CA CYS A 97 0.94 -19.12 -1.44
C CYS A 97 -0.28 -19.51 -0.59
N GLY A 98 -1.49 -19.26 -1.09
CA GLY A 98 -2.73 -19.66 -0.43
C GLY A 98 -3.24 -18.66 0.62
N GLN A 99 -4.35 -19.05 1.25
CA GLN A 99 -5.14 -18.15 2.09
C GLN A 99 -4.42 -17.70 3.38
N ALA A 100 -3.65 -18.58 4.03
CA ALA A 100 -2.94 -18.23 5.25
C ALA A 100 -1.86 -17.17 5.01
N ALA A 101 -1.14 -17.27 3.89
CA ALA A 101 -0.15 -16.28 3.50
C ALA A 101 -0.81 -14.93 3.16
N LEU A 102 -1.95 -14.95 2.46
CA LEU A 102 -2.74 -13.74 2.20
C LEU A 102 -3.16 -13.05 3.50
N GLU A 103 -3.72 -13.78 4.45
CA GLU A 103 -4.18 -13.20 5.73
C GLU A 103 -3.02 -12.58 6.51
N ALA A 104 -1.86 -13.24 6.55
CA ALA A 104 -0.66 -12.69 7.15
C ALA A 104 -0.17 -11.41 6.45
N THR A 105 -0.21 -11.37 5.11
CA THR A 105 0.14 -10.17 4.34
C THR A 105 -0.81 -9.01 4.62
N LEU A 106 -2.12 -9.24 4.62
CA LEU A 106 -3.11 -8.20 4.90
C LEU A 106 -2.97 -7.67 6.33
N GLU A 107 -2.73 -8.56 7.31
CA GLU A 107 -2.49 -8.15 8.69
C GLU A 107 -1.20 -7.36 8.85
N PHE A 108 -0.13 -7.73 8.14
CA PHE A 108 1.11 -6.96 8.12
C PHE A 108 0.88 -5.55 7.58
N LEU A 109 0.26 -5.42 6.39
CA LEU A 109 -0.04 -4.13 5.76
C LEU A 109 -0.89 -3.24 6.68
N ARG A 110 -1.91 -3.82 7.33
CA ARG A 110 -2.79 -3.12 8.27
C ARG A 110 -2.04 -2.62 9.50
N ARG A 111 -1.17 -3.45 10.10
CA ARG A 111 -0.40 -3.07 11.31
C ARG A 111 0.66 -2.02 11.02
N THR A 112 1.21 -2.02 9.81
CA THR A 112 2.16 -1.00 9.37
C THR A 112 1.49 0.27 8.85
N SER A 113 0.15 0.32 8.78
CA SER A 113 -0.60 1.41 8.14
C SER A 113 -0.07 1.75 6.75
N TYR A 114 0.32 0.73 5.98
CA TYR A 114 1.12 0.91 4.76
C TYR A 114 0.41 1.81 3.74
N VAL A 115 -0.90 1.62 3.59
CA VAL A 115 -1.71 2.43 2.67
C VAL A 115 -2.14 3.73 3.34
N GLU A 116 -2.54 3.67 4.62
CA GLU A 116 -3.11 4.79 5.36
C GLU A 116 -2.10 5.92 5.63
N GLU A 117 -0.79 5.63 5.65
CA GLU A 117 0.27 6.65 5.81
C GLU A 117 0.23 7.69 4.68
N ILE A 118 0.12 7.23 3.44
CA ILE A 118 0.07 8.10 2.26
C ILE A 118 -1.39 8.45 1.93
N CYS A 119 -2.29 7.49 2.12
CA CYS A 119 -3.71 7.62 1.88
C CYS A 119 -4.49 7.99 3.14
N GLY A 120 -4.14 9.10 3.77
CA GLY A 120 -4.98 9.68 4.82
C GLY A 120 -6.38 10.04 4.32
N LYS A 121 -7.33 10.27 5.24
CA LYS A 121 -8.75 10.54 4.95
C LYS A 121 -8.96 11.57 3.82
N ARG A 122 -8.23 12.69 3.87
CA ARG A 122 -8.34 13.76 2.87
C ARG A 122 -7.99 13.28 1.44
N ASN A 123 -6.92 12.51 1.32
CA ASN A 123 -6.46 12.00 0.02
C ASN A 123 -7.42 10.91 -0.48
N ALA A 124 -7.97 10.09 0.43
CA ALA A 124 -8.96 9.10 0.10
C ALA A 124 -10.28 9.72 -0.41
N GLU A 125 -10.77 10.78 0.26
CA GLU A 125 -11.94 11.55 -0.18
C GLU A 125 -11.72 12.20 -1.55
N TYR A 126 -10.54 12.79 -1.76
CA TYR A 126 -10.18 13.39 -3.04
C TYR A 126 -10.20 12.33 -4.16
N LEU A 127 -9.55 11.19 -3.96
CA LEU A 127 -9.55 10.13 -4.97
C LEU A 127 -10.95 9.63 -5.26
N LEU A 128 -11.75 9.36 -4.21
CA LEU A 128 -13.11 8.85 -4.36
C LEU A 128 -13.99 9.80 -5.20
N GLN A 129 -13.85 11.11 -5.00
CA GLN A 129 -14.58 12.13 -5.78
C GLN A 129 -14.12 12.24 -7.24
N ASN A 130 -12.85 11.91 -7.50
CA ASN A 130 -12.22 12.12 -8.82
C ASN A 130 -11.85 10.79 -9.52
N LEU A 131 -12.43 9.66 -9.11
CA LEU A 131 -12.09 8.33 -9.65
C LEU A 131 -12.22 8.22 -11.17
N ASP A 132 -13.16 8.98 -11.76
CA ASP A 132 -13.42 8.97 -13.20
C ASP A 132 -12.36 9.73 -14.02
N GLU A 133 -11.52 10.54 -13.38
CA GLU A 133 -10.37 11.19 -14.04
C GLU A 133 -9.24 10.21 -14.32
N PHE A 134 -9.24 9.03 -13.68
CA PHE A 134 -8.20 8.04 -13.81
C PHE A 134 -8.56 6.92 -14.81
N ILE A 135 -7.59 6.56 -15.64
CA ILE A 135 -7.66 5.43 -16.56
C ILE A 135 -7.56 4.12 -15.76
N LEU A 136 -8.70 3.65 -15.27
CA LEU A 136 -8.84 2.46 -14.43
C LEU A 136 -9.75 1.43 -15.08
N THR A 137 -9.42 0.16 -14.92
CA THR A 137 -10.34 -0.94 -15.24
C THR A 137 -11.52 -0.95 -14.27
N LYS A 138 -12.61 -1.64 -14.66
CA LYS A 138 -13.78 -1.78 -13.80
C LYS A 138 -13.44 -2.41 -12.44
N GLU A 139 -12.64 -3.47 -12.45
CA GLU A 139 -12.20 -4.18 -11.24
C GLU A 139 -11.37 -3.27 -10.32
N GLN A 140 -10.46 -2.47 -10.88
CA GLN A 140 -9.68 -1.49 -10.12
C GLN A 140 -10.57 -0.41 -9.50
N LYS A 141 -11.58 0.09 -10.24
CA LYS A 141 -12.52 1.09 -9.69
C LYS A 141 -13.34 0.52 -8.54
N GLU A 142 -13.88 -0.69 -8.67
CA GLU A 142 -14.66 -1.34 -7.61
C GLU A 142 -13.82 -1.58 -6.36
N LEU A 143 -12.59 -2.08 -6.52
CA LEU A 143 -11.62 -2.22 -5.44
C LEU A 143 -11.34 -0.88 -4.75
N LEU A 144 -11.01 0.16 -5.53
CA LEU A 144 -10.69 1.48 -4.99
C LEU A 144 -11.85 2.07 -4.20
N ILE A 145 -13.08 1.98 -4.69
CA ILE A 145 -14.25 2.48 -3.96
C ILE A 145 -14.33 1.84 -2.58
N VAL A 146 -14.26 0.50 -2.50
CA VAL A 146 -14.36 -0.23 -1.22
C VAL A 146 -13.20 0.14 -0.28
N THR A 147 -11.98 0.18 -0.79
CA THR A 147 -10.79 0.50 0.02
C THR A 147 -10.82 1.96 0.50
N LEU A 148 -11.14 2.91 -0.37
CA LEU A 148 -11.20 4.34 -0.04
C LEU A 148 -12.31 4.60 0.99
N GLU A 149 -13.50 4.01 0.84
CA GLU A 149 -14.58 4.12 1.82
C GLU A 149 -14.15 3.58 3.19
N SER A 150 -13.47 2.43 3.23
CA SER A 150 -12.92 1.87 4.48
C SER A 150 -11.94 2.83 5.14
N ILE A 151 -11.01 3.40 4.37
CA ILE A 151 -10.02 4.37 4.86
C ILE A 151 -10.71 5.61 5.41
N ILE A 152 -11.71 6.14 4.72
CA ILE A 152 -12.46 7.34 5.16
C ILE A 152 -13.18 7.09 6.49
N ILE A 153 -13.78 5.91 6.66
CA ILE A 153 -14.47 5.52 7.89
C ILE A 153 -13.47 5.32 9.04
N SER A 154 -12.31 4.72 8.77
CA SER A 154 -11.28 4.45 9.76
C SER A 154 -10.40 5.67 10.08
N GLY A 155 -10.37 6.67 9.20
CA GLY A 155 -9.59 7.88 9.35
C GLY A 155 -10.10 8.74 10.50
N LYS A 156 -9.25 8.93 11.53
CA LYS A 156 -9.46 9.98 12.54
C LYS A 156 -9.35 11.33 11.84
N ASP A 157 -10.22 12.29 12.18
CA ASP A 157 -10.10 13.66 11.66
C ASP A 157 -8.72 14.21 12.04
N GLU A 158 -7.89 14.51 11.04
CA GLU A 158 -6.69 15.31 11.25
C GLU A 158 -7.15 16.75 11.54
N SER A 159 -7.44 17.03 12.80
CA SER A 159 -7.72 18.37 13.28
C SER A 159 -6.41 19.18 13.39
N THR A 160 -6.17 19.98 12.35
CA THR A 160 -5.37 21.23 12.29
C THR A 160 -3.88 21.21 12.60
#